data_AF-M0E7Q5-F1
#
_entry.id   AF-M0E7Q5-F1
#
_cell.length_a   1.000
_cell.length_b   1.000
_cell.length_c   1.000
_cell.angle_alpha   90.00
_cell.angle_beta   90.00
_cell.angle_gamma   90.00
#
_symmetry.space_group_name_H-M   'P 1'
#
loop_
_entity.id
_entity.type
_entity.pdbx_description
1 polymer ?
#
loop_
_entity_poly.entity_id
_entity_poly.type
_entity_poly.pdbx_seq_one_letter_code
_entity_poly.pdbx_strand_id
1 'polypeptide(L)' 'MVNVAPAERYTAEFEADADPGIYPMHCHKVDHVRNGGVSPGGMLTAIVYEQVMGTDVFADLMEKAGYEL' A
#
# COMPACT_ATOMS: atom_id res chain seq x y z
N MET A 1 -2.26 12.68 -4.93
CA MET A 1 -3.28 12.53 -3.86
C MET A 1 -4.65 12.82 -4.43
N VAL A 2 -5.62 11.93 -4.25
CA VAL A 2 -7.02 12.20 -4.62
C VAL A 2 -7.86 12.21 -3.34
N ASN A 3 -8.56 13.32 -3.09
CA ASN A 3 -9.55 13.38 -2.01
C ASN A 3 -10.83 12.74 -2.50
N VAL A 4 -11.37 11.80 -1.72
CA VAL A 4 -12.65 11.14 -2.02
C VAL A 4 -13.60 11.41 -0.85
N ALA A 5 -14.60 12.27 -1.07
CA ALA A 5 -15.62 12.57 -0.07
C ALA A 5 -16.72 11.49 -0.05
N PRO A 6 -17.61 11.48 0.96
CA PRO A 6 -18.70 10.50 1.03
C PRO A 6 -19.54 10.46 -0.24
N ALA A 7 -19.75 9.27 -0.78
CA ALA A 7 -20.49 8.98 -2.01
C ALA A 7 -19.88 9.49 -3.32
N GLU A 8 -18.69 10.11 -3.30
CA GLU A 8 -17.92 10.38 -4.52
C GLU A 8 -17.32 9.09 -5.08
N ARG A 9 -17.10 9.06 -6.40
CA ARG A 9 -16.40 7.98 -7.09
C ARG A 9 -15.40 8.59 -8.05
N TYR A 10 -14.19 8.05 -8.04
CA TYR A 10 -13.13 8.43 -8.96
C TYR A 10 -12.52 7.15 -9.53
N THR A 11 -12.15 7.19 -10.81
CA THR A 11 -11.33 6.18 -11.45
C THR A 11 -9.93 6.75 -11.61
N ALA A 12 -8.92 6.02 -11.14
CA ALA A 12 -7.53 6.36 -11.36
C ALA A 12 -6.92 5.29 -12.27
N GLU A 13 -6.42 5.71 -13.43
CA GLU A 13 -5.74 4.87 -14.40
C GLU A 13 -4.27 5.28 -14.43
N PHE A 14 -3.38 4.30 -14.43
CA PHE A 14 -1.94 4.50 -14.54
C PHE A 14 -1.30 3.30 -15.23
N GLU A 15 -0.19 3.54 -15.91
CA GLU A 15 0.67 2.48 -16.44
C GLU A 15 1.72 2.12 -15.39
N ALA A 16 1.99 0.83 -15.22
CA ALA A 16 3.03 0.36 -14.29
C ALA A 16 4.40 0.39 -14.98
N ASP A 17 4.86 1.59 -15.33
CA ASP A 17 6.09 1.85 -16.10
C ASP A 17 7.26 2.40 -15.25
N ALA A 18 7.07 2.50 -13.94
CA ALA A 18 8.14 2.87 -13.01
C ALA A 18 9.17 1.75 -12.86
N ASP A 19 10.35 2.09 -12.31
CA ASP A 19 11.37 1.10 -11.96
C ASP A 19 10.76 -0.01 -11.05
N PRO A 20 11.05 -1.31 -11.28
CA PRO A 20 10.44 -2.36 -10.47
C PRO A 20 10.70 -2.20 -8.98
N GLY A 21 9.63 -2.15 -8.19
CA GLY A 21 9.69 -1.86 -6.77
C GLY A 21 8.39 -2.13 -6.00
N ILE A 22 8.34 -1.63 -4.77
CA ILE A 22 7.16 -1.71 -3.90
C ILE A 22 6.68 -0.28 -3.65
N TYR A 23 5.45 0.02 -4.06
CA TYR A 23 4.88 1.37 -4.02
C TYR A 23 3.64 1.40 -3.12
N PRO A 24 3.72 1.98 -1.91
CA PRO A 24 2.57 2.12 -1.03
C PRO A 24 1.46 2.96 -1.67
N MET A 25 0.23 2.46 -1.58
CA MET A 25 -0.98 3.16 -1.96
C MET A 25 -1.90 3.22 -0.74
N HIS A 26 -2.05 4.40 -0.15
CA HIS A 26 -2.71 4.55 1.15
C HIS A 26 -3.41 5.90 1.28
N CYS A 27 -4.30 5.99 2.27
CA CYS A 27 -4.85 7.28 2.66
C CYS A 27 -3.78 8.11 3.39
N HIS A 28 -3.63 9.39 3.07
CA HIS A 28 -2.60 10.24 3.67
C HIS A 28 -3.13 11.09 4.82
N LYS A 29 -4.30 10.73 5.35
CA LYS A 29 -4.72 11.13 6.70
C LYS A 29 -4.16 10.09 7.67
N VAL A 30 -3.26 10.52 8.54
CA VAL A 30 -2.48 9.62 9.42
C VAL A 30 -3.39 8.70 10.25
N ASP A 31 -4.51 9.22 10.77
CA ASP A 31 -5.45 8.41 11.55
C ASP A 31 -6.13 7.30 10.73
N HIS A 32 -6.16 7.42 9.41
CA HIS A 32 -6.76 6.41 8.54
C HIS A 32 -5.79 5.26 8.19
N VAL A 33 -4.50 5.37 8.54
CA VAL A 33 -3.49 4.32 8.35
C VAL A 33 -3.10 3.64 9.67
N ARG A 34 -4.07 3.51 10.57
CA ARG A 34 -3.93 2.90 11.91
C ARG A 34 -5.11 2.00 12.21
N ASN A 35 -4.88 1.00 13.06
CA ASN A 35 -5.92 0.17 13.67
C ASN A 35 -6.01 0.57 15.15
N GLY A 36 -6.86 1.54 15.47
CA GLY A 36 -6.91 2.15 16.80
C GLY A 36 -5.58 2.82 17.15
N GLY A 37 -4.93 2.37 18.24
CA GLY A 37 -3.62 2.88 18.65
C GLY A 37 -2.43 2.33 17.85
N VAL A 38 -2.62 1.29 17.05
CA VAL A 38 -1.55 0.51 16.40
C VAL A 38 -1.33 0.97 14.96
N SER A 39 -0.06 1.14 14.57
CA SER A 39 0.37 1.46 13.21
C SER A 39 1.53 0.54 12.79
N PRO A 40 1.65 0.22 11.48
CA PRO A 40 0.74 0.56 10.39
C PRO A 40 -0.58 -0.26 10.41
N GLY A 41 -1.62 0.22 9.72
CA GLY A 41 -2.93 -0.44 9.61
C GLY A 41 -3.92 0.32 8.73
N GLY A 42 -5.21 0.00 8.81
CA GLY A 42 -6.28 0.76 8.17
C GLY A 42 -6.24 0.75 6.63
N MET A 43 -6.44 1.92 6.01
CA MET A 43 -6.49 2.11 4.56
C MET A 43 -5.08 2.18 3.96
N LEU A 44 -4.41 1.03 3.93
CA LEU A 44 -3.07 0.86 3.40
C LEU A 44 -3.02 -0.38 2.50
N THR A 45 -2.42 -0.22 1.32
CA THR A 45 -2.02 -1.31 0.44
C THR A 45 -0.74 -0.92 -0.29
N ALA A 46 -0.24 -1.76 -1.19
CA ALA A 46 0.89 -1.45 -2.05
C ALA A 46 0.70 -2.07 -3.45
N ILE A 47 1.27 -1.41 -4.45
CA ILE A 47 1.51 -1.98 -5.77
C ILE A 47 2.89 -2.64 -5.69
N VAL A 48 2.95 -3.94 -5.97
CA VAL A 48 4.18 -4.74 -5.92
C VAL A 48 4.50 -5.22 -7.32
N TYR A 49 5.68 -4.89 -7.82
CA TYR A 49 6.19 -5.43 -9.07
C TYR A 49 6.66 -6.88 -8.84
N GLU A 50 6.30 -7.78 -9.75
CA GLU A 50 6.64 -9.21 -9.65
C GLU A 50 8.15 -9.44 -9.49
N GLN A 51 8.95 -8.64 -10.19
CA GLN A 51 10.40 -8.71 -10.21
C GLN A 51 11.04 -8.54 -8.83
N VAL A 52 10.35 -7.90 -7.87
CA VAL A 52 10.89 -7.66 -6.52
C VAL A 52 10.32 -8.62 -5.47
N MET A 53 9.40 -9.51 -5.83
CA MET A 53 8.81 -10.47 -4.88
C MET A 53 9.81 -11.51 -4.35
N GLY A 54 10.94 -11.71 -5.03
CA GLY A 54 12.02 -12.58 -4.57
C GLY A 54 13.07 -11.89 -3.68
N THR A 55 12.86 -10.63 -3.28
CA THR A 55 13.85 -9.84 -2.53
C THR A 55 13.60 -9.88 -1.03
N ASP A 56 14.66 -9.67 -0.23
CA ASP A 56 14.57 -9.56 1.23
C ASP A 56 13.64 -8.41 1.67
N VAL A 57 13.56 -7.34 0.87
CA VAL A 57 12.66 -6.20 1.12
C VAL A 57 11.20 -6.64 1.05
N PHE A 58 10.84 -7.47 0.07
CA PHE A 58 9.50 -8.03 0.00
C PHE A 58 9.24 -9.00 1.15
N ALA A 59 10.24 -9.81 1.53
CA ALA A 59 10.10 -10.76 2.62
C ALA A 59 9.83 -10.06 3.98
N ASP A 60 10.63 -9.05 4.31
CA ASP A 60 10.45 -8.21 5.51
C ASP A 60 9.09 -7.50 5.52
N LEU A 61 8.60 -7.07 4.35
CA LEU A 61 7.27 -6.47 4.24
C LEU A 61 6.16 -7.48 4.54
N MET A 62 6.24 -8.70 4.00
CA MET A 62 5.24 -9.75 4.23
C MET A 62 5.21 -10.19 5.69
N GLU A 63 6.38 -10.32 6.32
CA GLU A 63 6.50 -10.60 7.75
C GLU A 63 5.81 -9.49 8.58
N LYS A 64 6.10 -8.22 8.31
CA LYS A 64 5.46 -7.08 8.98
C LYS A 64 3.96 -7.01 8.76
N ALA A 65 3.49 -7.49 7.61
CA ALA A 65 2.08 -7.60 7.29
C ALA A 65 1.41 -8.84 7.93
N GLY A 66 2.17 -9.70 8.60
CA GLY A 66 1.68 -10.89 9.29
C GLY A 66 1.41 -12.08 8.37
N TYR A 67 2.05 -12.13 7.20
CA TYR A 67 1.99 -13.26 6.28
C TYR A 67 3.19 -14.19 6.46
N GLU A 68 2.93 -15.50 6.39
CA GLU A 68 3.98 -16.51 6.23
C GLU A 68 4.27 -16.67 4.73
N LEU A 69 5.56 -16.73 4.37
CA LEU A 69 6.05 -16.94 3.00
C LEU A 69 6.21 -18.43 2.68
#